data_AF-A0A5J4UVG2-F1
#
_entry.id   AF-A0A5J4UVG2-F1
#
_cell.length_a   1.000
_cell.length_b   1.000
_cell.length_c   1.000
_cell.angle_alpha   90.00
_cell.angle_beta   90.00
_cell.angle_gamma   90.00
#
_symmetry.space_group_name_H-M   'P 1'
#
loop_
_entity.id
_entity.type
_entity.pdbx_description
1 polymer ?
#
loop_
_entity_poly.entity_id
_entity_poly.type
_entity_poly.pdbx_seq_one_letter_code
_entity_poly.pdbx_strand_id
1 'polypeptide(L)'
;MKSKNCRLGILTVILAYITSQDFCQAVNSQYYVTDSVNNNDKSCLYDDPCKTLDAFNITNNINIPSPFTVYILDIAGLYSELIISDSTSPRTLTNNPQETSTLSQLVVNNNAKFTISGLVHIQNISFQYYQDETSFVFNVVSQDTASLTLISCVIGHPTDITITQGGFVSVQQGILLCDNITVQNRLAQQLFSVSQTASLIRITNSNFQRLNNMFRGTIQGTSGELLFEFNNYTNTGRITSNWFPSSDIYLNILEGGHALVQESLFNYCFTDIGGVIQIYIHDGGQALLKNITVLGCYASVGGAINALLESQGVLTIDGCQFTDCHASQAFTGGAIYAKIDGDGADLILKGEMKFENCSGDQNWNEGIGGGMYVFVNGTGSTIHILGQLDFDYCGAGLGGGLYIVSQYGASTEISNISLSNGNAQNGGGIYALSQEQGNLTLMNIHFVRCQTTYTGWNFDWGSGGCLYARSVGENSILTVINATFHESSSSNMGGGLYAQQSSQSQLVLSGILLFVDCQAGNGGGMFAQSTNSNGFLEINGDILFQNCRSNGGGGLYIDSQEAGHTIIKGKIEFDGCVASHGGGMYAKYSIYYSGGGILTISGDLTCICEFQSTSTLN
;
A
#
# COMPACT_ATOMS: atom_id res chain seq x y z
N MET A 1 10.47 -39.19 -2.76
CA MET A 1 10.87 -39.69 -4.09
C MET A 1 9.60 -39.80 -4.93
N LYS A 2 9.30 -39.10 -6.02
CA LYS A 2 9.98 -38.18 -6.95
C LYS A 2 8.91 -37.16 -7.41
N SER A 3 9.18 -35.85 -7.42
CA SER A 3 8.56 -34.88 -8.38
C SER A 3 9.22 -33.49 -8.37
N LYS A 4 10.52 -33.35 -8.09
CA LYS A 4 11.21 -32.04 -8.11
C LYS A 4 12.04 -31.73 -9.37
N ASN A 5 12.03 -32.58 -10.40
CA ASN A 5 12.99 -32.45 -11.51
C ASN A 5 12.41 -32.00 -12.87
N CYS A 6 11.20 -31.42 -12.94
CA CYS A 6 10.69 -30.87 -14.21
C CYS A 6 10.80 -29.34 -14.32
N ARG A 7 10.81 -28.59 -13.21
CA ARG A 7 10.76 -27.11 -13.23
C ARG A 7 12.10 -26.42 -13.49
N LEU A 8 13.23 -27.09 -13.23
CA LEU A 8 14.55 -26.49 -13.45
C LEU A 8 14.92 -26.40 -14.94
N GLY A 9 14.37 -27.29 -15.79
CA GLY A 9 14.76 -27.41 -17.19
C GLY A 9 14.39 -26.21 -18.06
N ILE A 10 13.21 -25.61 -17.86
CA ILE A 10 12.71 -24.50 -18.71
C ILE A 10 13.43 -23.19 -18.38
N LEU A 11 13.68 -22.91 -17.10
CA LEU A 11 14.42 -21.72 -16.68
C LEU A 11 15.89 -21.77 -17.13
N THR A 12 16.53 -22.94 -17.08
CA THR A 12 17.89 -23.12 -17.60
C THR A 12 17.96 -23.06 -19.12
N VAL A 13 16.92 -23.42 -19.87
CA VAL A 13 16.96 -23.28 -21.34
C VAL A 13 16.88 -21.81 -21.75
N ILE A 14 16.11 -20.98 -21.04
CA ILE A 14 16.00 -19.54 -21.33
C ILE A 14 17.26 -18.78 -20.84
N LEU A 15 17.80 -19.09 -19.66
CA LEU A 15 19.03 -18.45 -19.15
C LEU A 15 20.31 -18.98 -19.81
N ALA A 16 20.42 -20.28 -20.13
CA ALA A 16 21.61 -20.81 -20.80
C ALA A 16 21.69 -20.37 -22.27
N TYR A 17 20.57 -20.04 -22.91
CA TYR A 17 20.58 -19.43 -24.24
C TYR A 17 21.17 -18.00 -24.21
N ILE A 18 21.00 -17.28 -23.09
CA ILE A 18 21.60 -15.95 -22.89
C ILE A 18 23.12 -16.04 -22.65
N THR A 19 23.67 -17.21 -22.25
CA THR A 19 25.10 -17.36 -21.90
C THR A 19 25.88 -18.42 -22.68
N SER A 20 25.34 -19.05 -23.71
CA SER A 20 26.09 -20.03 -24.52
C SER A 20 26.06 -19.70 -26.02
N GLN A 21 27.01 -18.86 -26.44
CA GLN A 21 27.58 -19.00 -27.77
C GLN A 21 28.42 -20.28 -27.77
N ASP A 22 27.85 -21.36 -28.30
CA ASP A 22 28.54 -22.41 -29.06
C ASP A 22 27.71 -23.70 -29.03
N PHE A 23 26.81 -23.87 -30.00
CA PHE A 23 26.39 -25.20 -30.47
C PHE A 23 25.76 -25.10 -31.87
N CYS A 24 26.51 -25.59 -32.88
CA CYS A 24 26.15 -25.81 -34.30
C CYS A 24 25.42 -24.66 -35.05
N GLN A 25 26.08 -24.09 -36.07
CA GLN A 25 25.50 -23.13 -37.03
C GLN A 25 24.19 -23.64 -37.67
N ALA A 26 23.06 -23.39 -37.02
CA ALA A 26 21.79 -23.22 -37.71
C ALA A 26 21.91 -21.92 -38.51
N VAL A 27 21.61 -21.96 -39.80
CA VAL A 27 21.57 -20.74 -40.63
C VAL A 27 20.48 -19.85 -40.05
N ASN A 28 20.87 -18.80 -39.32
CA ASN A 28 19.94 -17.80 -38.82
C ASN A 28 19.37 -17.06 -40.03
N SER A 29 18.06 -17.19 -40.25
CA SER A 29 17.41 -16.52 -41.37
C SER A 29 17.30 -15.03 -41.02
N GLN A 30 18.09 -14.21 -41.71
CA GLN A 30 18.17 -12.78 -41.47
C GLN A 30 17.38 -12.02 -42.53
N TYR A 31 16.51 -11.12 -42.06
CA TYR A 31 15.69 -10.26 -42.89
C TYR A 31 15.91 -8.80 -42.50
N TYR A 32 15.79 -7.89 -43.45
CA TYR A 32 16.09 -6.47 -43.28
C TYR A 32 14.91 -5.64 -43.77
N VAL A 33 14.48 -4.67 -42.96
CA VAL A 33 13.38 -3.75 -43.26
C VAL A 33 13.77 -2.29 -43.05
N THR A 34 13.25 -1.41 -43.91
CA THR A 34 13.52 0.04 -43.90
C THR A 34 12.45 0.82 -44.66
N ASP A 35 12.07 1.99 -44.17
CA ASP A 35 11.13 2.89 -44.86
C ASP A 35 11.81 3.67 -46.01
N SER A 36 13.12 3.51 -46.19
CA SER A 36 13.87 4.08 -47.32
C SER A 36 13.55 3.44 -48.67
N VAL A 37 12.86 2.29 -48.68
CA VAL A 37 12.40 1.61 -49.90
C VAL A 37 10.89 1.74 -50.10
N ASN A 38 10.41 1.54 -51.33
CA ASN A 38 9.02 1.86 -51.69
C ASN A 38 8.05 0.66 -51.72
N ASN A 39 8.50 -0.59 -51.61
CA ASN A 39 7.63 -1.77 -51.70
C ASN A 39 8.12 -2.98 -50.87
N ASN A 40 7.27 -4.01 -50.79
CA ASN A 40 7.51 -5.26 -50.07
C ASN A 40 7.83 -6.45 -51.00
N ASP A 41 7.85 -6.24 -52.32
CA ASP A 41 8.09 -7.28 -53.33
C ASP A 41 9.60 -7.52 -53.54
N LYS A 42 10.34 -7.61 -52.45
CA LYS A 42 11.80 -7.72 -52.40
C LYS A 42 12.24 -8.97 -51.66
N SER A 43 13.51 -9.34 -51.78
CA SER A 43 14.07 -10.50 -51.08
C SER A 43 14.12 -10.33 -49.56
N CYS A 44 14.07 -9.07 -49.09
CA CYS A 44 14.26 -8.67 -47.70
C CYS A 44 15.65 -9.07 -47.15
N LEU A 45 16.65 -9.27 -48.01
CA LEU A 45 18.05 -9.47 -47.63
C LEU A 45 18.74 -8.12 -47.44
N TYR A 46 19.95 -8.11 -46.87
CA TYR A 46 20.68 -6.87 -46.54
C TYR A 46 20.81 -5.92 -47.74
N ASP A 47 21.18 -6.45 -48.91
CA ASP A 47 21.37 -5.67 -50.14
C ASP A 47 20.04 -5.31 -50.85
N ASP A 48 18.91 -5.89 -50.42
CA ASP A 48 17.59 -5.68 -50.99
C ASP A 48 16.48 -5.75 -49.91
N PRO A 49 16.46 -4.77 -48.98
CA PRO A 49 15.58 -4.79 -47.82
C PRO A 49 14.14 -4.45 -48.20
N CYS A 50 13.19 -4.95 -47.42
CA CYS A 50 11.75 -4.71 -47.60
C CYS A 50 11.26 -3.45 -46.87
N LYS A 51 10.07 -2.95 -47.22
CA LYS A 51 9.53 -1.73 -46.59
C LYS A 51 8.95 -1.97 -45.19
N THR A 52 8.18 -3.03 -45.01
CA THR A 52 7.39 -3.28 -43.79
C THR A 52 7.55 -4.71 -43.30
N LEU A 53 7.11 -4.99 -42.06
CA LEU A 53 7.09 -6.34 -41.51
C LEU A 53 6.06 -7.25 -42.19
N ASP A 54 5.11 -6.68 -42.93
CA ASP A 54 4.07 -7.40 -43.67
C ASP A 54 4.60 -8.07 -44.96
N ALA A 55 5.88 -7.88 -45.30
CA ALA A 55 6.46 -8.45 -46.51
C ALA A 55 6.32 -9.98 -46.56
N PHE A 56 5.94 -10.51 -47.72
CA PHE A 56 5.66 -11.94 -47.91
C PHE A 56 6.83 -12.84 -47.48
N ASN A 57 8.07 -12.43 -47.78
CA ASN A 57 9.26 -13.19 -47.38
C ASN A 57 9.50 -13.22 -45.86
N ILE A 58 8.95 -12.27 -45.11
CA ILE A 58 8.99 -12.30 -43.64
C ILE A 58 7.83 -13.17 -43.14
N THR A 59 6.60 -12.83 -43.51
CA THR A 59 5.38 -13.48 -42.99
C THR A 59 5.27 -14.96 -43.35
N ASN A 60 5.77 -15.38 -44.51
CA ASN A 60 5.78 -16.78 -44.93
C ASN A 60 6.86 -17.63 -44.25
N ASN A 61 7.92 -17.01 -43.73
CA ASN A 61 9.07 -17.72 -43.15
C ASN A 61 9.17 -17.57 -41.61
N ILE A 62 8.42 -16.64 -41.00
CA ILE A 62 8.49 -16.35 -39.56
C ILE A 62 8.11 -17.53 -38.66
N ASN A 63 7.50 -18.60 -39.17
CA ASN A 63 7.14 -19.79 -38.36
C ASN A 63 7.92 -21.06 -38.76
N ILE A 64 9.00 -20.93 -39.54
CA ILE A 64 9.90 -22.05 -39.85
C ILE A 64 10.74 -22.35 -38.60
N PRO A 65 10.85 -23.60 -38.10
CA PRO A 65 11.50 -23.97 -36.85
C PRO A 65 13.04 -23.85 -36.90
N SER A 66 13.52 -22.62 -37.06
CA SER A 66 14.92 -22.20 -37.11
C SER A 66 15.03 -20.76 -36.60
N PRO A 67 16.19 -20.33 -36.05
CA PRO A 67 16.40 -18.95 -35.66
C PRO A 67 16.09 -17.99 -36.80
N PHE A 68 15.33 -16.95 -36.48
CA PHE A 68 14.82 -15.99 -37.45
C PHE A 68 14.93 -14.59 -36.84
N THR A 69 15.62 -13.71 -37.56
CA THR A 69 15.93 -12.36 -37.10
C THR A 69 15.50 -11.34 -38.14
N VAL A 70 14.76 -10.31 -37.71
CA VAL A 70 14.42 -9.14 -38.52
C VAL A 70 15.19 -7.94 -37.99
N TYR A 71 16.01 -7.35 -38.83
CA TYR A 71 16.73 -6.11 -38.60
C TYR A 71 15.93 -4.93 -39.14
N ILE A 72 15.54 -4.01 -38.26
CA ILE A 72 14.96 -2.73 -38.62
C ILE A 72 16.12 -1.75 -38.78
N LEU A 73 16.40 -1.29 -40.00
CA LEU A 73 17.57 -0.45 -40.29
C LEU A 73 17.38 0.99 -39.79
N ASP A 74 16.16 1.51 -39.89
CA ASP A 74 15.79 2.85 -39.48
C ASP A 74 14.35 2.87 -38.91
N ILE A 75 13.35 2.89 -39.78
CA ILE A 75 11.93 2.91 -39.47
C ILE A 75 11.28 1.77 -40.26
N ALA A 76 10.35 1.04 -39.66
CA ALA A 76 9.50 0.11 -40.39
C ALA A 76 8.06 0.15 -39.84
N GLY A 77 7.11 -0.18 -40.72
CA GLY A 77 5.69 -0.30 -40.35
C GLY A 77 5.25 -1.74 -40.13
N LEU A 78 4.18 -1.92 -39.35
CA LEU A 78 3.31 -3.10 -39.35
C LEU A 78 1.87 -2.63 -39.63
N TYR A 79 1.20 -3.27 -40.59
CA TYR A 79 -0.14 -2.88 -41.05
C TYR A 79 -1.20 -3.96 -40.85
N SER A 80 -0.80 -5.20 -40.55
CA SER A 80 -1.69 -6.34 -40.36
C SER A 80 -1.32 -7.19 -39.13
N GLU A 81 -2.12 -8.22 -38.86
CA GLU A 81 -1.82 -9.18 -37.79
C GLU A 81 -0.62 -10.07 -38.16
N LEU A 82 0.40 -10.08 -37.31
CA LEU A 82 1.55 -10.97 -37.42
C LEU A 82 1.45 -12.11 -36.42
N ILE A 83 1.30 -13.33 -36.91
CA ILE A 83 1.15 -14.54 -36.10
C ILE A 83 2.51 -15.22 -35.92
N ILE A 84 2.96 -15.37 -34.68
CA ILE A 84 4.21 -16.03 -34.32
C ILE A 84 3.89 -17.25 -33.44
N SER A 85 4.10 -18.44 -33.99
CA SER A 85 3.70 -19.72 -33.38
C SER A 85 4.83 -20.71 -33.16
N ASP A 86 6.01 -20.50 -33.72
CA ASP A 86 7.15 -21.40 -33.44
C ASP A 86 7.66 -21.23 -32.02
N SER A 87 7.68 -22.33 -31.28
CA SER A 87 8.16 -22.41 -29.91
C SER A 87 9.51 -23.11 -29.79
N THR A 88 10.11 -23.53 -30.90
CA THR A 88 11.39 -24.26 -30.89
C THR A 88 12.61 -23.34 -30.89
N SER A 89 12.47 -22.12 -31.40
CA SER A 89 13.52 -21.11 -31.47
C SER A 89 12.92 -19.70 -31.37
N PRO A 90 13.67 -18.68 -30.91
CA PRO A 90 13.15 -17.33 -30.79
C PRO A 90 13.03 -16.62 -32.14
N ARG A 91 12.00 -15.77 -32.27
CA ARG A 91 11.86 -14.76 -33.32
C ARG A 91 12.34 -13.42 -32.82
N THR A 92 13.45 -12.95 -33.40
CA THR A 92 14.15 -11.76 -32.95
C THR A 92 13.82 -10.55 -33.82
N LEU A 93 13.41 -9.43 -33.22
CA LEU A 93 13.31 -8.13 -33.89
C LEU A 93 14.31 -7.16 -33.24
N THR A 94 15.19 -6.53 -34.01
CA THR A 94 16.28 -5.71 -33.47
C THR A 94 16.76 -4.61 -34.43
N ASN A 95 17.60 -3.69 -33.93
CA ASN A 95 18.22 -2.61 -34.69
C ASN A 95 19.45 -3.10 -35.52
N ASN A 96 19.98 -2.24 -36.40
CA ASN A 96 21.22 -2.49 -37.13
C ASN A 96 22.05 -1.18 -37.25
N PRO A 97 23.26 -1.06 -36.66
CA PRO A 97 24.06 -2.09 -36.00
C PRO A 97 23.52 -2.50 -34.64
N GLN A 98 23.88 -3.70 -34.16
CA GLN A 98 23.48 -4.27 -32.86
C GLN A 98 24.11 -3.57 -31.64
N GLU A 99 24.63 -2.34 -31.80
CA GLU A 99 25.19 -1.55 -30.70
C GLU A 99 24.07 -1.15 -29.72
N THR A 100 24.40 -1.09 -28.43
CA THR A 100 23.42 -1.19 -27.35
C THR A 100 22.60 0.08 -27.10
N SER A 101 22.92 1.22 -27.73
CA SER A 101 22.24 2.50 -27.47
C SER A 101 21.41 3.07 -28.63
N THR A 102 21.57 2.57 -29.86
CA THR A 102 20.80 3.07 -31.01
C THR A 102 19.45 2.38 -31.09
N LEU A 103 18.35 3.12 -31.21
CA LEU A 103 17.01 2.55 -31.37
C LEU A 103 16.56 2.67 -32.82
N SER A 104 16.04 1.58 -33.37
CA SER A 104 15.25 1.61 -34.61
C SER A 104 13.77 1.75 -34.29
N GLN A 105 13.00 2.41 -35.15
CA GLN A 105 11.60 2.69 -34.91
C GLN A 105 10.68 1.66 -35.57
N LEU A 106 9.72 1.15 -34.82
CA LEU A 106 8.64 0.32 -35.33
C LEU A 106 7.30 1.03 -35.13
N VAL A 107 6.61 1.29 -36.25
CA VAL A 107 5.29 1.91 -36.27
C VAL A 107 4.22 0.83 -36.43
N VAL A 108 3.41 0.60 -35.41
CA VAL A 108 2.27 -0.34 -35.44
C VAL A 108 0.99 0.44 -35.73
N ASN A 109 0.41 0.24 -36.92
CA ASN A 109 -0.77 0.97 -37.37
C ASN A 109 -2.06 0.42 -36.75
N ASN A 110 -3.17 1.16 -36.90
CA ASN A 110 -4.48 0.76 -36.39
C ASN A 110 -4.85 -0.66 -36.85
N ASN A 111 -5.37 -1.47 -35.91
CA ASN A 111 -5.74 -2.88 -36.08
C ASN A 111 -4.56 -3.86 -36.31
N ALA A 112 -3.35 -3.38 -36.52
CA ALA A 112 -2.17 -4.24 -36.58
C ALA A 112 -1.81 -4.74 -35.17
N LYS A 113 -1.38 -6.00 -35.07
CA LYS A 113 -1.06 -6.64 -33.79
C LYS A 113 -0.15 -7.84 -33.99
N PHE A 114 0.51 -8.25 -32.93
CA PHE A 114 1.24 -9.51 -32.83
C PHE A 114 0.38 -10.50 -32.03
N THR A 115 0.20 -11.69 -32.58
CA THR A 115 -0.43 -12.82 -31.89
C THR A 115 0.62 -13.90 -31.66
N ILE A 116 0.92 -14.17 -30.39
CA ILE A 116 2.09 -14.93 -29.97
C ILE A 116 1.63 -16.22 -29.27
N SER A 117 1.94 -17.35 -29.90
CA SER A 117 1.94 -18.68 -29.27
C SER A 117 3.35 -19.32 -29.23
N GLY A 118 4.34 -18.66 -29.85
CA GLY A 118 5.75 -19.05 -29.90
C GLY A 118 6.69 -18.20 -29.03
N LEU A 119 7.99 -18.24 -29.35
CA LEU A 119 9.03 -17.48 -28.65
C LEU A 119 9.37 -16.19 -29.40
N VAL A 120 9.18 -15.02 -28.77
CA VAL A 120 9.48 -13.71 -29.34
C VAL A 120 10.48 -12.95 -28.47
N HIS A 121 11.51 -12.40 -29.12
CA HIS A 121 12.53 -11.54 -28.52
C HIS A 121 12.60 -10.23 -29.28
N ILE A 122 12.43 -9.10 -28.60
CA ILE A 122 12.56 -7.77 -29.22
C ILE A 122 13.51 -6.95 -28.39
N GLN A 123 14.49 -6.33 -29.05
CA GLN A 123 15.49 -5.51 -28.37
C GLN A 123 15.87 -4.27 -29.18
N ASN A 124 16.17 -3.17 -28.47
CA ASN A 124 16.63 -1.92 -29.06
C ASN A 124 15.64 -1.30 -30.08
N ILE A 125 14.35 -1.46 -29.82
CA ILE A 125 13.27 -0.92 -30.65
C ILE A 125 12.51 0.20 -29.92
N SER A 126 12.24 1.29 -30.64
CA SER A 126 11.31 2.33 -30.24
C SER A 126 9.94 2.10 -30.90
N PHE A 127 8.91 1.90 -30.12
CA PHE A 127 7.55 1.64 -30.58
C PHE A 127 6.73 2.93 -30.64
N GLN A 128 6.17 3.20 -31.82
CA GLN A 128 5.04 4.09 -32.00
C GLN A 128 3.86 3.25 -32.45
N TYR A 129 2.70 3.37 -31.80
CA TYR A 129 1.56 2.55 -32.14
C TYR A 129 0.25 3.35 -32.01
N TYR A 130 -0.71 3.02 -32.85
CA TYR A 130 -2.03 3.63 -32.90
C TYR A 130 -3.05 2.49 -32.78
N GLN A 131 -3.95 2.56 -31.78
CA GLN A 131 -4.97 1.53 -31.57
C GLN A 131 -6.31 2.21 -31.30
N ASP A 132 -7.26 1.96 -32.20
CA ASP A 132 -8.66 2.30 -32.05
C ASP A 132 -9.34 1.13 -31.32
N GLU A 133 -10.01 1.40 -30.19
CA GLU A 133 -10.64 0.39 -29.29
C GLU A 133 -9.68 -0.43 -28.38
N THR A 134 -10.24 -1.35 -27.59
CA THR A 134 -9.64 -2.14 -26.48
C THR A 134 -8.59 -3.18 -26.92
N SER A 135 -7.97 -3.00 -28.09
CA SER A 135 -6.95 -3.90 -28.65
C SER A 135 -5.58 -3.73 -27.98
N PHE A 136 -4.74 -4.76 -28.09
CA PHE A 136 -3.36 -4.75 -27.61
C PHE A 136 -2.40 -5.00 -28.77
N VAL A 137 -1.26 -4.30 -28.78
CA VAL A 137 -0.21 -4.49 -29.78
C VAL A 137 0.32 -5.92 -29.76
N PHE A 138 0.53 -6.48 -28.57
CA PHE A 138 0.99 -7.84 -28.38
C PHE A 138 -0.05 -8.65 -27.62
N ASN A 139 -0.40 -9.83 -28.13
CA ASN A 139 -1.33 -10.76 -27.51
C ASN A 139 -0.62 -12.12 -27.34
N VAL A 140 -0.32 -12.52 -26.11
CA VAL A 140 0.29 -13.82 -25.77
C VAL A 140 -0.82 -14.78 -25.35
N VAL A 141 -1.03 -15.86 -26.11
CA VAL A 141 -2.30 -16.63 -26.09
C VAL A 141 -2.17 -18.13 -25.78
N SER A 142 -0.99 -18.67 -25.45
CA SER A 142 -0.80 -20.13 -25.28
C SER A 142 -0.11 -20.55 -23.97
N GLN A 143 -0.50 -21.74 -23.47
CA GLN A 143 -0.43 -22.18 -22.06
C GLN A 143 0.98 -22.20 -21.43
N ASP A 144 2.06 -22.61 -22.11
CA ASP A 144 3.31 -22.94 -21.38
C ASP A 144 4.64 -22.51 -22.02
N THR A 145 4.72 -22.34 -23.35
CA THR A 145 5.98 -21.99 -24.03
C THR A 145 5.95 -20.64 -24.71
N ALA A 146 4.80 -19.98 -24.80
CA ALA A 146 4.72 -18.68 -25.44
C ALA A 146 5.42 -17.66 -24.55
N SER A 147 6.37 -16.91 -25.13
CA SER A 147 7.07 -15.86 -24.40
C SER A 147 7.23 -14.61 -25.24
N LEU A 148 6.96 -13.45 -24.64
CA LEU A 148 7.37 -12.17 -25.17
C LEU A 148 8.48 -11.61 -24.30
N THR A 149 9.65 -11.38 -24.89
CA THR A 149 10.79 -10.72 -24.25
C THR A 149 11.03 -9.36 -24.89
N LEU A 150 11.07 -8.30 -24.08
CA LEU A 150 11.35 -6.92 -24.49
C LEU A 150 12.58 -6.40 -23.72
N ILE A 151 13.64 -6.01 -24.41
CA ILE A 151 14.88 -5.53 -23.78
C ILE A 151 15.32 -4.20 -24.36
N SER A 152 15.58 -3.21 -23.50
CA SER A 152 16.09 -1.89 -23.95
C SER A 152 15.19 -1.24 -25.01
N CYS A 153 13.88 -1.39 -24.84
CA CYS A 153 12.86 -0.85 -25.75
C CYS A 153 12.26 0.44 -25.20
N VAL A 154 11.85 1.34 -26.10
CA VAL A 154 11.09 2.55 -25.77
C VAL A 154 9.66 2.41 -26.27
N ILE A 155 8.68 2.73 -25.44
CA ILE A 155 7.26 2.64 -25.78
C ILE A 155 6.63 4.04 -25.65
N GLY A 156 6.10 4.54 -26.76
CA GLY A 156 5.59 5.92 -26.85
C GLY A 156 6.63 6.91 -27.35
N HIS A 157 6.18 8.10 -27.77
CA HIS A 157 7.03 9.11 -28.38
C HIS A 157 7.39 10.22 -27.36
N PRO A 158 8.64 10.72 -27.33
CA PRO A 158 9.07 11.70 -26.32
C PRO A 158 8.39 13.08 -26.41
N THR A 159 7.75 13.41 -27.53
CA THR A 159 7.13 14.73 -27.75
C THR A 159 5.61 14.73 -27.80
N ASP A 160 4.97 13.56 -27.95
CA ASP A 160 3.55 13.49 -28.30
C ASP A 160 2.80 12.71 -27.23
N ILE A 161 1.80 13.36 -26.63
CA ILE A 161 0.83 12.64 -25.78
C ILE A 161 -0.06 11.83 -26.70
N THR A 162 0.13 10.51 -26.70
CA THR A 162 -0.75 9.61 -27.45
C THR A 162 -1.86 9.13 -26.51
N ILE A 163 -3.11 9.48 -26.80
CA ILE A 163 -4.30 8.93 -26.13
C ILE A 163 -4.71 7.68 -26.90
N THR A 164 -4.51 6.50 -26.31
CA THR A 164 -4.99 5.24 -26.91
C THR A 164 -5.99 4.57 -25.97
N GLN A 165 -7.13 4.12 -26.50
CA GLN A 165 -8.05 3.34 -25.68
C GLN A 165 -7.55 1.89 -25.47
N GLY A 166 -6.73 1.38 -26.38
CA GLY A 166 -6.07 0.07 -26.28
C GLY A 166 -4.78 0.04 -25.44
N GLY A 167 -4.28 -1.18 -25.20
CA GLY A 167 -3.07 -1.44 -24.42
C GLY A 167 -1.84 -1.85 -25.24
N PHE A 168 -0.75 -2.21 -24.58
CA PHE A 168 0.49 -2.65 -25.26
C PHE A 168 0.65 -4.15 -25.29
N VAL A 169 0.58 -4.80 -24.13
CA VAL A 169 0.67 -6.27 -24.03
C VAL A 169 -0.52 -6.83 -23.27
N SER A 170 -1.16 -7.83 -23.84
CA SER A 170 -2.11 -8.71 -23.19
C SER A 170 -1.52 -10.11 -23.09
N VAL A 171 -1.37 -10.61 -21.88
CA VAL A 171 -0.93 -11.98 -21.59
C VAL A 171 -2.14 -12.75 -21.10
N GLN A 172 -2.76 -13.49 -22.01
CA GLN A 172 -3.79 -14.45 -21.63
C GLN A 172 -3.10 -15.65 -20.98
N GLN A 173 -2.05 -16.16 -21.61
CA GLN A 173 -1.28 -17.31 -21.16
C GLN A 173 0.20 -17.14 -21.55
N GLY A 174 1.12 -17.79 -20.83
CA GLY A 174 2.54 -17.75 -21.13
C GLY A 174 3.33 -16.72 -20.31
N ILE A 175 4.46 -16.29 -20.87
CA ILE A 175 5.51 -15.52 -20.18
C ILE A 175 5.66 -14.12 -20.78
N LEU A 176 5.80 -13.10 -19.93
CA LEU A 176 6.24 -11.76 -20.31
C LEU A 176 7.50 -11.39 -19.53
N LEU A 177 8.58 -11.08 -20.24
CA LEU A 177 9.84 -10.59 -19.69
C LEU A 177 10.14 -9.22 -20.28
N CYS A 178 10.20 -8.21 -19.43
CA CYS A 178 10.60 -6.85 -19.80
C CYS A 178 11.80 -6.45 -18.97
N ASP A 179 12.87 -6.00 -19.62
CA ASP A 179 14.04 -5.47 -18.93
C ASP A 179 14.52 -4.17 -19.58
N ASN A 180 14.85 -3.18 -18.75
CA ASN A 180 15.32 -1.88 -19.20
C ASN A 180 14.39 -1.21 -20.22
N ILE A 181 13.06 -1.35 -20.05
CA ILE A 181 12.11 -0.65 -20.93
C ILE A 181 11.84 0.76 -20.41
N THR A 182 11.62 1.70 -21.32
CA THR A 182 11.19 3.06 -20.99
C THR A 182 9.84 3.35 -21.63
N VAL A 183 8.90 3.85 -20.83
CA VAL A 183 7.58 4.24 -21.31
C VAL A 183 7.37 5.72 -21.01
N GLN A 184 7.02 6.49 -22.04
CA GLN A 184 6.94 7.95 -21.94
C GLN A 184 5.74 8.52 -22.72
N ASN A 185 5.13 9.57 -22.16
CA ASN A 185 4.08 10.40 -22.77
C ASN A 185 2.89 9.60 -23.36
N ARG A 186 2.38 8.62 -22.62
CA ARG A 186 1.29 7.77 -23.08
C ARG A 186 0.11 7.83 -22.10
N LEU A 187 -1.07 8.12 -22.62
CA LEU A 187 -2.32 8.00 -21.88
C LEU A 187 -3.06 6.79 -22.46
N ALA A 188 -2.86 5.62 -21.84
CA ALA A 188 -3.58 4.39 -22.20
C ALA A 188 -4.55 4.00 -21.09
N GLN A 189 -5.65 3.31 -21.44
CA GLN A 189 -6.55 2.75 -20.43
C GLN A 189 -5.87 1.66 -19.58
N GLN A 190 -4.97 0.89 -20.19
CA GLN A 190 -4.20 -0.16 -19.54
C GLN A 190 -2.95 -0.48 -20.38
N LEU A 191 -1.73 -0.35 -19.83
CA LEU A 191 -0.51 -0.67 -20.60
C LEU A 191 -0.28 -2.18 -20.71
N PHE A 192 -0.33 -2.88 -19.57
CA PHE A 192 -0.16 -4.33 -19.46
C PHE A 192 -1.42 -4.97 -18.88
N SER A 193 -1.91 -6.02 -19.54
CA SER A 193 -3.03 -6.84 -19.08
C SER A 193 -2.61 -8.29 -18.92
N VAL A 194 -2.92 -8.87 -17.76
CA VAL A 194 -2.54 -10.25 -17.43
C VAL A 194 -3.74 -11.01 -16.90
N SER A 195 -3.99 -12.18 -17.48
CA SER A 195 -5.04 -13.09 -17.02
C SER A 195 -4.52 -14.14 -16.04
N GLN A 196 -5.44 -14.77 -15.30
CA GLN A 196 -5.16 -15.78 -14.28
C GLN A 196 -4.34 -16.99 -14.76
N THR A 197 -4.25 -17.20 -16.08
CA THR A 197 -3.50 -18.33 -16.68
C THR A 197 -2.10 -17.94 -17.17
N ALA A 198 -1.63 -16.72 -16.92
CA ALA A 198 -0.24 -16.36 -17.16
C ALA A 198 0.69 -17.09 -16.18
N SER A 199 1.86 -17.50 -16.66
CA SER A 199 2.84 -18.16 -15.80
C SER A 199 3.76 -17.11 -15.18
N LEU A 200 4.65 -16.50 -15.95
CA LEU A 200 5.66 -15.61 -15.40
C LEU A 200 5.58 -14.21 -16.00
N ILE A 201 5.46 -13.20 -15.15
CA ILE A 201 5.52 -11.79 -15.51
C ILE A 201 6.68 -11.14 -14.77
N ARG A 202 7.69 -10.67 -15.50
CA ARG A 202 8.80 -9.90 -14.93
C ARG A 202 8.97 -8.59 -15.66
N ILE A 203 8.96 -7.49 -14.94
CA ILE A 203 9.29 -6.16 -15.46
C ILE A 203 10.35 -5.56 -14.53
N THR A 204 11.58 -5.49 -15.03
CA THR A 204 12.76 -5.11 -14.23
C THR A 204 13.50 -3.93 -14.85
N ASN A 205 14.24 -3.19 -14.03
CA ASN A 205 15.11 -2.08 -14.44
C ASN A 205 14.41 -1.03 -15.33
N SER A 206 13.09 -0.90 -15.19
CA SER A 206 12.26 -0.18 -16.16
C SER A 206 11.85 1.19 -15.65
N ASN A 207 11.62 2.12 -16.57
CA ASN A 207 11.25 3.51 -16.29
C ASN A 207 9.89 3.85 -16.89
N PHE A 208 9.02 4.45 -16.09
CA PHE A 208 7.66 4.79 -16.47
C PHE A 208 7.40 6.27 -16.18
N GLN A 209 7.01 7.04 -17.18
CA GLN A 209 6.76 8.48 -17.04
C GLN A 209 5.47 8.90 -17.70
N ARG A 210 4.66 9.67 -16.98
CA ARG A 210 3.39 10.28 -17.46
C ARG A 210 2.41 9.23 -17.97
N LEU A 211 2.19 8.19 -17.18
CA LEU A 211 1.29 7.08 -17.48
C LEU A 211 0.15 7.01 -16.49
N ASN A 212 -1.00 6.52 -16.93
CA ASN A 212 -2.05 6.05 -16.04
C ASN A 212 -2.30 4.56 -16.27
N ASN A 213 -2.70 3.83 -15.23
CA ASN A 213 -3.11 2.42 -15.31
C ASN A 213 -2.06 1.54 -16.00
N MET A 214 -0.84 1.50 -15.45
CA MET A 214 0.26 0.74 -16.03
C MET A 214 -0.02 -0.76 -16.07
N PHE A 215 -0.44 -1.35 -14.95
CA PHE A 215 -0.65 -2.79 -14.88
C PHE A 215 -2.00 -3.13 -14.30
N ARG A 216 -2.66 -4.09 -14.92
CA ARG A 216 -3.80 -4.78 -14.30
C ARG A 216 -3.71 -6.26 -14.58
N GLY A 217 -3.73 -7.05 -13.51
CA GLY A 217 -3.59 -8.49 -13.63
C GLY A 217 -4.31 -9.26 -12.53
N THR A 218 -4.80 -10.43 -12.92
CA THR A 218 -5.22 -11.49 -11.98
C THR A 218 -4.14 -12.56 -11.98
N ILE A 219 -3.61 -12.91 -10.81
CA ILE A 219 -2.51 -13.88 -10.63
C ILE A 219 -3.05 -15.07 -9.83
N GLN A 220 -2.95 -16.28 -10.41
CA GLN A 220 -3.44 -17.51 -9.80
C GLN A 220 -2.52 -18.69 -10.13
N GLY A 221 -2.49 -19.68 -9.23
CA GLY A 221 -1.84 -20.98 -9.42
C GLY A 221 -0.34 -20.95 -9.18
N THR A 222 0.23 -22.11 -8.83
CA THR A 222 1.67 -22.28 -8.46
C THR A 222 2.69 -21.94 -9.56
N SER A 223 2.23 -21.50 -10.73
CA SER A 223 3.04 -21.01 -11.84
C SER A 223 2.96 -19.50 -12.00
N GLY A 224 1.93 -18.83 -11.44
CA GLY A 224 1.67 -17.39 -11.53
C GLY A 224 2.61 -16.61 -10.61
N GLU A 225 3.75 -16.18 -11.15
CA GLU A 225 4.71 -15.31 -10.48
C GLU A 225 4.75 -13.94 -11.16
N LEU A 226 4.61 -12.89 -10.35
CA LEU A 226 4.75 -11.50 -10.79
C LEU A 226 5.92 -10.86 -10.03
N LEU A 227 6.86 -10.27 -10.77
CA LEU A 227 7.97 -9.48 -10.23
C LEU A 227 8.03 -8.12 -10.91
N PHE A 228 7.96 -7.06 -10.11
CA PHE A 228 8.19 -5.68 -10.53
C PHE A 228 9.37 -5.07 -9.78
N GLU A 229 10.32 -4.52 -10.54
CA GLU A 229 11.46 -3.73 -10.08
C GLU A 229 11.61 -2.50 -10.97
N PHE A 230 11.17 -1.34 -10.49
CA PHE A 230 11.16 -0.09 -11.24
C PHE A 230 12.25 0.86 -10.76
N ASN A 231 13.12 1.29 -11.67
CA ASN A 231 14.12 2.30 -11.35
C ASN A 231 13.45 3.64 -10.99
N ASN A 232 12.42 4.01 -11.76
CA ASN A 232 11.59 5.19 -11.51
C ASN A 232 10.22 5.03 -12.17
N TYR A 233 9.17 5.24 -11.40
CA TYR A 233 7.80 5.35 -11.85
C TYR A 233 7.26 6.73 -11.48
N THR A 234 6.88 7.55 -12.47
CA THR A 234 6.34 8.89 -12.24
C THR A 234 5.02 9.05 -13.00
N ASN A 235 3.92 9.35 -12.30
CA ASN A 235 2.61 9.58 -12.91
C ASN A 235 2.06 11.00 -12.63
N THR A 236 2.56 12.02 -13.34
CA THR A 236 2.05 13.40 -13.17
C THR A 236 0.68 13.68 -13.81
N GLY A 237 -0.03 12.68 -14.34
CA GLY A 237 -1.24 12.91 -15.14
C GLY A 237 -2.50 12.47 -14.41
N ARG A 238 -3.20 13.36 -13.70
CA ARG A 238 -4.52 13.04 -13.11
C ARG A 238 -5.55 12.81 -14.23
N ILE A 239 -5.91 11.56 -14.53
CA ILE A 239 -7.05 11.27 -15.39
C ILE A 239 -8.29 11.09 -14.51
N THR A 240 -9.23 12.02 -14.60
CA THR A 240 -10.58 11.87 -14.06
C THR A 240 -11.39 10.98 -15.02
N SER A 241 -11.20 9.66 -14.98
CA SER A 241 -12.05 8.74 -15.76
C SER A 241 -13.15 8.17 -14.87
N ASN A 242 -14.41 8.31 -15.29
CA ASN A 242 -15.59 7.76 -14.59
C ASN A 242 -15.69 6.21 -14.62
N TRP A 243 -14.61 5.49 -14.96
CA TRP A 243 -14.60 4.04 -15.20
C TRP A 243 -13.44 3.36 -14.45
N PHE A 244 -13.80 2.34 -13.65
CA PHE A 244 -12.96 1.54 -12.74
C PHE A 244 -11.91 0.65 -13.45
N PRO A 245 -10.83 0.19 -12.76
CA PRO A 245 -10.20 0.73 -11.55
C PRO A 245 -9.11 1.76 -11.93
N SER A 246 -8.92 2.80 -11.12
CA SER A 246 -8.05 3.93 -11.45
C SER A 246 -6.64 3.88 -10.84
N SER A 247 -6.25 2.78 -10.19
CA SER A 247 -4.87 2.61 -9.67
C SER A 247 -3.87 2.34 -10.77
N ASP A 248 -2.62 2.77 -10.59
CA ASP A 248 -1.54 2.48 -11.55
C ASP A 248 -1.18 1.00 -11.64
N ILE A 249 -1.26 0.29 -10.51
CA ILE A 249 -1.06 -1.16 -10.43
C ILE A 249 -2.28 -1.77 -9.74
N TYR A 250 -3.06 -2.53 -10.49
CA TYR A 250 -4.14 -3.35 -9.95
C TYR A 250 -3.72 -4.82 -9.93
N LEU A 251 -3.79 -5.44 -8.76
CA LEU A 251 -3.47 -6.85 -8.55
C LEU A 251 -4.65 -7.56 -7.89
N ASN A 252 -5.11 -8.64 -8.52
CA ASN A 252 -5.99 -9.61 -7.88
C ASN A 252 -5.23 -10.94 -7.73
N ILE A 253 -4.99 -11.41 -6.52
CA ILE A 253 -4.10 -12.56 -6.24
C ILE A 253 -4.89 -13.66 -5.53
N LEU A 254 -4.94 -14.82 -6.16
CA LEU A 254 -5.69 -15.99 -5.73
C LEU A 254 -4.76 -17.14 -5.32
N GLU A 255 -5.35 -18.30 -4.99
CA GLU A 255 -4.67 -19.54 -4.60
C GLU A 255 -3.40 -19.82 -5.42
N GLY A 256 -2.26 -19.89 -4.72
CA GLY A 256 -0.94 -20.20 -5.28
C GLY A 256 -0.28 -19.08 -6.09
N GLY A 257 -0.96 -17.94 -6.27
CA GLY A 257 -0.41 -16.76 -6.92
C GLY A 257 0.54 -15.99 -6.00
N HIS A 258 1.65 -15.51 -6.56
CA HIS A 258 2.66 -14.75 -5.83
C HIS A 258 3.03 -13.46 -6.57
N ALA A 259 2.94 -12.32 -5.88
CA ALA A 259 3.41 -11.04 -6.39
C ALA A 259 4.56 -10.48 -5.53
N LEU A 260 5.60 -9.99 -6.18
CA LEU A 260 6.70 -9.25 -5.58
C LEU A 260 6.85 -7.91 -6.29
N VAL A 261 6.68 -6.82 -5.56
CA VAL A 261 7.06 -5.48 -6.01
C VAL A 261 8.19 -5.04 -5.09
N GLN A 262 9.37 -4.76 -5.63
CA GLN A 262 10.51 -4.40 -4.81
C GLN A 262 11.41 -3.33 -5.42
N GLU A 263 12.20 -2.69 -4.55
CA GLU A 263 13.28 -1.76 -4.95
C GLU A 263 12.78 -0.71 -5.97
N SER A 264 11.60 -0.15 -5.70
CA SER A 264 10.87 0.68 -6.66
C SER A 264 10.60 2.08 -6.12
N LEU A 265 10.74 3.09 -6.97
CA LEU A 265 10.35 4.47 -6.69
C LEU A 265 9.07 4.83 -7.43
N PHE A 266 8.03 5.23 -6.69
CA PHE A 266 6.78 5.77 -7.24
C PHE A 266 6.64 7.23 -6.84
N ASN A 267 6.49 8.11 -7.83
CA ASN A 267 6.50 9.55 -7.63
C ASN A 267 5.30 10.23 -8.27
N TYR A 268 4.66 11.10 -7.49
CA TYR A 268 3.58 11.96 -7.91
C TYR A 268 2.41 11.21 -8.54
N CYS A 269 1.98 10.05 -8.04
CA CYS A 269 0.89 9.28 -8.66
C CYS A 269 -0.48 9.82 -8.24
N PHE A 270 -1.34 10.16 -9.21
CA PHE A 270 -2.66 10.76 -8.95
C PHE A 270 -3.79 9.87 -9.50
N THR A 271 -4.43 9.10 -8.62
CA THR A 271 -5.48 8.14 -8.97
C THR A 271 -6.77 8.38 -8.18
N ASP A 272 -7.85 7.62 -8.39
CA ASP A 272 -8.97 7.65 -7.44
C ASP A 272 -8.79 6.59 -6.33
N ILE A 273 -8.14 5.47 -6.59
CA ILE A 273 -7.97 4.38 -5.62
C ILE A 273 -6.53 3.90 -5.59
N GLY A 274 -5.99 3.68 -4.38
CA GLY A 274 -4.69 3.08 -4.10
C GLY A 274 -3.60 3.78 -4.89
N GLY A 275 -3.28 5.04 -4.55
CA GLY A 275 -2.47 6.01 -5.31
C GLY A 275 -1.42 5.45 -6.27
N VAL A 276 -0.76 4.36 -5.86
CA VAL A 276 0.08 3.51 -6.68
C VAL A 276 -0.54 2.12 -6.89
N ILE A 277 -0.83 1.40 -5.79
CA ILE A 277 -1.21 -0.01 -5.81
C ILE A 277 -2.61 -0.21 -5.23
N GLN A 278 -3.50 -0.80 -6.02
CA GLN A 278 -4.69 -1.47 -5.51
C GLN A 278 -4.47 -2.98 -5.55
N ILE A 279 -4.62 -3.63 -4.39
CA ILE A 279 -4.38 -5.06 -4.26
C ILE A 279 -5.53 -5.75 -3.54
N TYR A 280 -6.01 -6.83 -4.15
CA TYR A 280 -6.97 -7.76 -3.56
C TYR A 280 -6.31 -9.13 -3.47
N ILE A 281 -6.28 -9.71 -2.27
CA ILE A 281 -5.65 -11.00 -2.02
C ILE A 281 -6.66 -11.91 -1.33
N HIS A 282 -6.94 -13.06 -1.94
CA HIS A 282 -7.86 -14.03 -1.40
C HIS A 282 -7.45 -15.47 -1.74
N ASP A 283 -8.16 -16.43 -1.18
CA ASP A 283 -7.95 -17.88 -1.36
C ASP A 283 -6.49 -18.34 -1.14
N GLY A 284 -5.79 -17.76 -0.17
CA GLY A 284 -4.40 -18.10 0.14
C GLY A 284 -3.34 -17.46 -0.77
N GLY A 285 -3.72 -16.52 -1.64
CA GLY A 285 -2.80 -15.72 -2.44
C GLY A 285 -1.80 -14.92 -1.58
N GLN A 286 -0.65 -14.54 -2.15
CA GLN A 286 0.40 -13.84 -1.40
C GLN A 286 1.04 -12.71 -2.18
N ALA A 287 1.31 -11.59 -1.50
CA ALA A 287 2.12 -10.51 -2.04
C ALA A 287 3.18 -9.99 -1.05
N LEU A 288 4.31 -9.58 -1.60
CA LEU A 288 5.37 -8.88 -0.89
C LEU A 288 5.67 -7.55 -1.59
N LEU A 289 5.52 -6.47 -0.85
CA LEU A 289 5.97 -5.12 -1.21
C LEU A 289 7.23 -4.82 -0.39
N LYS A 290 8.38 -4.64 -1.04
CA LYS A 290 9.67 -4.57 -0.33
C LYS A 290 10.54 -3.39 -0.78
N ASN A 291 11.02 -2.58 0.16
CA ASN A 291 11.93 -1.46 -0.11
C ASN A 291 11.39 -0.53 -1.20
N ILE A 292 10.09 -0.25 -1.16
CA ILE A 292 9.44 0.68 -2.08
C ILE A 292 9.44 2.07 -1.46
N THR A 293 9.75 3.08 -2.26
CA THR A 293 9.60 4.49 -1.88
C THR A 293 8.43 5.10 -2.66
N VAL A 294 7.47 5.70 -1.94
CA VAL A 294 6.32 6.38 -2.53
C VAL A 294 6.33 7.85 -2.12
N LEU A 295 6.36 8.76 -3.10
CA LEU A 295 6.47 10.20 -2.89
C LEU A 295 5.31 10.95 -3.55
N GLY A 296 4.65 11.83 -2.80
CA GLY A 296 3.71 12.82 -3.34
C GLY A 296 2.50 12.21 -4.06
N CYS A 297 2.03 11.04 -3.62
CA CYS A 297 0.91 10.35 -4.28
C CYS A 297 -0.44 10.74 -3.66
N TYR A 298 -1.47 10.85 -4.48
CA TYR A 298 -2.80 11.34 -4.08
C TYR A 298 -3.88 10.39 -4.62
N ALA A 299 -4.79 9.96 -3.76
CA ALA A 299 -5.97 9.18 -4.14
C ALA A 299 -7.25 9.64 -3.45
N SER A 300 -8.40 9.10 -3.89
CA SER A 300 -9.63 9.19 -3.10
C SER A 300 -9.59 8.21 -1.93
N VAL A 301 -9.16 6.96 -2.19
CA VAL A 301 -9.05 5.90 -1.17
C VAL A 301 -7.63 5.32 -1.19
N GLY A 302 -6.87 5.43 -0.08
CA GLY A 302 -5.51 4.90 0.06
C GLY A 302 -4.53 5.70 -0.79
N GLY A 303 -3.90 6.74 -0.25
CA GLY A 303 -3.11 7.67 -1.06
C GLY A 303 -1.87 7.07 -1.72
N ALA A 304 -1.45 5.87 -1.31
CA ALA A 304 -0.44 5.06 -2.00
C ALA A 304 -0.93 3.63 -2.23
N ILE A 305 -1.45 2.96 -1.20
CA ILE A 305 -1.83 1.55 -1.26
C ILE A 305 -3.26 1.38 -0.74
N ASN A 306 -4.08 0.66 -1.52
CA ASN A 306 -5.37 0.15 -1.09
C ASN A 306 -5.33 -1.38 -1.09
N ALA A 307 -5.40 -2.00 0.09
CA ALA A 307 -5.33 -3.43 0.28
C ALA A 307 -6.63 -4.01 0.86
N LEU A 308 -7.14 -5.06 0.22
CA LEU A 308 -8.24 -5.89 0.72
C LEU A 308 -7.77 -7.35 0.82
N LEU A 309 -7.86 -7.93 2.01
CA LEU A 309 -7.37 -9.27 2.32
C LEU A 309 -8.52 -10.13 2.86
N GLU A 310 -8.75 -11.27 2.22
CA GLU A 310 -9.82 -12.22 2.58
C GLU A 310 -9.30 -13.66 2.43
N SER A 311 -10.04 -14.65 2.95
CA SER A 311 -9.82 -16.09 2.71
C SER A 311 -8.34 -16.55 2.70
N GLN A 312 -7.62 -16.39 3.82
CA GLN A 312 -6.19 -16.73 3.99
C GLN A 312 -5.20 -15.93 3.13
N GLY A 313 -5.63 -14.82 2.52
CA GLY A 313 -4.77 -13.93 1.75
C GLY A 313 -3.72 -13.24 2.64
N VAL A 314 -2.47 -13.15 2.14
CA VAL A 314 -1.35 -12.57 2.90
C VAL A 314 -0.71 -11.41 2.13
N LEU A 315 -0.66 -10.24 2.75
CA LEU A 315 0.12 -9.10 2.28
C LEU A 315 1.26 -8.81 3.24
N THR A 316 2.49 -8.81 2.74
CA THR A 316 3.67 -8.35 3.48
C THR A 316 4.16 -7.02 2.91
N ILE A 317 4.39 -6.04 3.77
CA ILE A 317 5.02 -4.74 3.44
C ILE A 317 6.29 -4.62 4.28
N ASP A 318 7.45 -4.49 3.61
CA ASP A 318 8.78 -4.64 4.21
C ASP A 318 9.70 -3.47 3.86
N GLY A 319 10.05 -2.64 4.83
CA GLY A 319 11.02 -1.55 4.62
C GLY A 319 10.56 -0.46 3.65
N CYS A 320 9.24 -0.29 3.46
CA CYS A 320 8.69 0.71 2.56
C CYS A 320 8.60 2.11 3.22
N GLN A 321 8.77 3.15 2.41
CA GLN A 321 8.72 4.56 2.83
C GLN A 321 7.63 5.31 2.06
N PHE A 322 6.86 6.12 2.80
CA PHE A 322 5.74 6.91 2.28
C PHE A 322 5.94 8.37 2.69
N THR A 323 6.03 9.26 1.71
CA THR A 323 6.20 10.70 1.94
C THR A 323 5.18 11.47 1.13
N ASP A 324 4.54 12.47 1.74
CA ASP A 324 3.56 13.35 1.10
C ASP A 324 2.39 12.58 0.44
N CYS A 325 1.98 11.45 1.01
CA CYS A 325 0.85 10.67 0.50
C CYS A 325 -0.47 11.21 1.04
N HIS A 326 -1.48 11.35 0.19
CA HIS A 326 -2.76 11.94 0.58
C HIS A 326 -3.99 11.15 0.10
N ALA A 327 -4.99 11.06 0.96
CA ALA A 327 -6.30 10.49 0.62
C ALA A 327 -7.45 11.45 0.94
N SER A 328 -8.43 11.53 0.03
CA SER A 328 -9.45 12.59 0.06
C SER A 328 -10.88 12.13 0.44
N GLN A 329 -11.15 10.84 0.61
CA GLN A 329 -12.46 10.34 1.07
C GLN A 329 -12.43 9.81 2.51
N ALA A 330 -13.61 9.56 3.08
CA ALA A 330 -13.77 8.88 4.36
C ALA A 330 -13.35 7.41 4.32
N PHE A 331 -13.13 6.82 5.50
CA PHE A 331 -12.78 5.39 5.67
C PHE A 331 -11.50 5.00 4.95
N THR A 332 -10.45 5.80 5.10
CA THR A 332 -9.22 5.61 4.34
C THR A 332 -7.94 6.03 5.07
N GLY A 333 -6.80 5.61 4.55
CA GLY A 333 -5.48 6.01 5.04
C GLY A 333 -4.76 6.91 4.04
N GLY A 334 -4.08 7.95 4.52
CA GLY A 334 -3.38 8.89 3.65
C GLY A 334 -2.27 8.25 2.84
N ALA A 335 -1.58 7.23 3.36
CA ALA A 335 -0.72 6.36 2.57
C ALA A 335 -1.37 4.98 2.33
N ILE A 336 -1.71 4.27 3.40
CA ILE A 336 -2.18 2.87 3.32
C ILE A 336 -3.59 2.75 3.87
N TYR A 337 -4.50 2.22 3.06
CA TYR A 337 -5.73 1.62 3.53
C TYR A 337 -5.62 0.10 3.49
N ALA A 338 -5.95 -0.57 4.59
CA ALA A 338 -6.01 -2.02 4.68
C ALA A 338 -7.32 -2.50 5.33
N LYS A 339 -8.08 -3.32 4.61
CA LYS A 339 -9.22 -4.07 5.16
C LYS A 339 -8.87 -5.55 5.19
N ILE A 340 -9.06 -6.18 6.35
CA ILE A 340 -8.80 -7.60 6.60
C ILE A 340 -10.09 -8.24 7.09
N ASP A 341 -10.64 -9.18 6.32
CA ASP A 341 -11.89 -9.87 6.63
C ASP A 341 -11.64 -11.30 7.13
N GLY A 342 -12.51 -11.77 8.03
CA GLY A 342 -12.25 -12.77 9.07
C GLY A 342 -12.13 -14.24 8.64
N ASP A 343 -11.23 -14.54 7.71
CA ASP A 343 -11.01 -15.88 7.17
C ASP A 343 -9.51 -16.28 7.16
N GLY A 344 -8.76 -15.91 8.20
CA GLY A 344 -7.33 -16.27 8.31
C GLY A 344 -6.39 -15.39 7.48
N ALA A 345 -6.83 -14.20 7.08
CA ALA A 345 -6.05 -13.27 6.28
C ALA A 345 -5.06 -12.47 7.15
N ASP A 346 -3.87 -12.22 6.62
CA ASP A 346 -2.77 -11.62 7.37
C ASP A 346 -2.19 -10.38 6.67
N LEU A 347 -2.07 -9.28 7.43
CA LEU A 347 -1.24 -8.14 7.08
C LEU A 347 0.05 -8.17 7.90
N ILE A 348 1.19 -8.28 7.23
CA ILE A 348 2.51 -8.33 7.86
C ILE A 348 3.28 -7.05 7.53
N LEU A 349 3.56 -6.23 8.53
CA LEU A 349 4.38 -5.02 8.42
C LEU A 349 5.75 -5.30 9.05
N LYS A 350 6.83 -5.20 8.29
CA LYS A 350 8.18 -5.53 8.77
C LYS A 350 9.24 -4.56 8.26
N GLY A 351 10.44 -4.67 8.83
CA GLY A 351 11.50 -3.71 8.59
C GLY A 351 11.19 -2.33 9.20
N GLU A 352 12.02 -1.35 8.90
CA GLU A 352 11.79 0.03 9.29
C GLU A 352 10.90 0.69 8.24
N MET A 353 9.69 1.07 8.63
CA MET A 353 8.74 1.77 7.76
C MET A 353 8.56 3.21 8.21
N LYS A 354 8.56 4.13 7.25
CA LYS A 354 8.40 5.57 7.50
C LYS A 354 7.17 6.12 6.79
N PHE A 355 6.39 6.92 7.52
CA PHE A 355 5.28 7.71 7.02
C PHE A 355 5.54 9.17 7.37
N GLU A 356 5.83 9.99 6.37
CA GLU A 356 6.18 11.40 6.56
C GLU A 356 5.19 12.29 5.83
N ASN A 357 4.62 13.27 6.54
CA ASN A 357 3.68 14.24 5.99
C ASN A 357 2.49 13.61 5.22
N CYS A 358 2.12 12.40 5.62
CA CYS A 358 0.98 11.70 5.03
C CYS A 358 -0.32 12.23 5.65
N SER A 359 -1.36 12.41 4.84
CA SER A 359 -2.60 13.00 5.32
C SER A 359 -3.86 12.41 4.73
N GLY A 360 -4.92 12.45 5.52
CA GLY A 360 -6.27 12.20 5.05
C GLY A 360 -7.15 13.42 5.24
N ASP A 361 -8.28 13.48 4.52
CA ASP A 361 -9.21 14.62 4.62
C ASP A 361 -9.65 14.87 6.08
N GLN A 362 -9.62 16.13 6.47
CA GLN A 362 -9.89 16.63 7.82
C GLN A 362 -11.36 16.95 8.05
N ASN A 363 -12.19 16.91 7.00
CA ASN A 363 -13.60 17.33 7.06
C ASN A 363 -14.55 16.20 7.47
N TRP A 364 -14.09 14.95 7.43
CA TRP A 364 -14.96 13.82 7.70
C TRP A 364 -14.93 13.44 9.17
N ASN A 365 -16.13 13.29 9.71
CA ASN A 365 -16.36 12.77 11.05
C ASN A 365 -16.17 11.25 11.14
N GLU A 366 -15.62 10.63 10.10
CA GLU A 366 -15.64 9.19 9.84
C GLU A 366 -14.21 8.73 9.56
N GLY A 367 -13.81 7.58 10.10
CA GLY A 367 -12.42 7.14 10.29
C GLY A 367 -11.46 7.40 9.12
N ILE A 368 -10.55 8.35 9.27
CA ILE A 368 -9.47 8.58 8.31
C ILE A 368 -8.17 8.64 9.10
N GLY A 369 -7.22 7.74 8.83
CA GLY A 369 -5.87 7.77 9.40
C GLY A 369 -4.90 8.53 8.50
N GLY A 370 -4.08 9.44 9.03
CA GLY A 370 -3.24 10.28 8.16
C GLY A 370 -2.13 9.51 7.48
N GLY A 371 -1.48 8.56 8.16
CA GLY A 371 -0.58 7.60 7.53
C GLY A 371 -1.31 6.34 7.08
N MET A 372 -1.96 5.67 8.02
CA MET A 372 -2.54 4.35 7.80
C MET A 372 -3.93 4.20 8.41
N TYR A 373 -4.80 3.50 7.69
CA TYR A 373 -6.10 3.06 8.17
C TYR A 373 -6.15 1.53 8.11
N VAL A 374 -6.45 0.88 9.24
CA VAL A 374 -6.58 -0.57 9.29
C VAL A 374 -7.89 -0.99 9.92
N PHE A 375 -8.60 -1.89 9.24
CA PHE A 375 -9.86 -2.45 9.70
C PHE A 375 -9.77 -3.97 9.70
N VAL A 376 -9.87 -4.55 10.90
CA VAL A 376 -9.82 -6.01 11.10
C VAL A 376 -11.17 -6.49 11.56
N ASN A 377 -11.74 -7.40 10.79
CA ASN A 377 -13.08 -7.92 10.99
C ASN A 377 -13.05 -9.45 11.12
N GLY A 378 -13.80 -10.00 12.08
CA GLY A 378 -14.01 -11.45 12.19
C GLY A 378 -12.83 -12.22 12.81
N THR A 379 -13.05 -13.50 13.08
CA THR A 379 -12.07 -14.36 13.76
C THR A 379 -10.98 -14.88 12.82
N GLY A 380 -9.75 -15.01 13.30
CA GLY A 380 -8.67 -15.70 12.59
C GLY A 380 -7.75 -14.81 11.76
N SER A 381 -8.17 -13.58 11.45
CA SER A 381 -7.31 -12.60 10.78
C SER A 381 -6.37 -11.90 11.76
N THR A 382 -5.15 -11.60 11.31
CA THR A 382 -4.13 -10.98 12.17
C THR A 382 -3.40 -9.82 11.50
N ILE A 383 -2.88 -8.92 12.34
CA ILE A 383 -1.85 -7.96 11.95
C ILE A 383 -0.57 -8.36 12.68
N HIS A 384 0.52 -8.46 11.93
CA HIS A 384 1.84 -8.71 12.48
C HIS A 384 2.74 -7.51 12.22
N ILE A 385 3.16 -6.82 13.29
CA ILE A 385 4.22 -5.81 13.20
C ILE A 385 5.52 -6.46 13.68
N LEU A 386 6.40 -6.78 12.74
CA LEU A 386 7.70 -7.40 12.98
C LEU A 386 8.86 -6.39 12.82
N GLY A 387 8.53 -5.11 12.72
CA GLY A 387 9.46 -3.99 12.52
C GLY A 387 9.08 -2.76 13.35
N GLN A 388 9.67 -1.62 13.02
CA GLN A 388 9.34 -0.34 13.64
C GLN A 388 8.56 0.51 12.63
N LEU A 389 7.46 1.10 13.09
CA LEU A 389 6.68 2.05 12.30
C LEU A 389 6.93 3.46 12.84
N ASP A 390 7.35 4.37 11.97
CA ASP A 390 7.57 5.78 12.32
C ASP A 390 6.62 6.68 11.53
N PHE A 391 5.80 7.45 12.24
CA PHE A 391 4.87 8.41 11.68
C PHE A 391 5.30 9.82 12.10
N ASP A 392 5.63 10.68 11.13
CA ASP A 392 6.02 12.06 11.39
C ASP A 392 5.20 13.04 10.54
N TYR A 393 4.69 14.09 11.19
CA TYR A 393 3.83 15.12 10.59
C TYR A 393 2.59 14.55 9.87
N CYS A 394 2.09 13.38 10.30
CA CYS A 394 0.87 12.82 9.71
C CYS A 394 -0.39 13.45 10.30
N GLY A 395 -1.42 13.67 9.47
CA GLY A 395 -2.67 14.26 9.95
C GLY A 395 -3.93 13.81 9.23
N ALA A 396 -5.01 13.63 9.98
CA ALA A 396 -6.34 13.31 9.41
C ALA A 396 -7.50 13.68 10.35
N GLY A 397 -8.74 13.42 9.97
CA GLY A 397 -9.90 13.58 10.87
C GLY A 397 -9.77 12.78 12.17
N LEU A 398 -9.32 11.52 12.12
CA LEU A 398 -9.24 10.62 13.29
C LEU A 398 -7.96 9.77 13.25
N GLY A 399 -7.02 9.93 14.20
CA GLY A 399 -5.77 9.18 14.14
C GLY A 399 -4.79 9.83 13.16
N GLY A 400 -4.04 10.83 13.62
CA GLY A 400 -3.16 11.60 12.73
C GLY A 400 -2.13 10.72 12.02
N GLY A 401 -1.56 9.72 12.69
CA GLY A 401 -0.75 8.67 12.06
C GLY A 401 -1.57 7.43 11.70
N LEU A 402 -2.29 6.86 12.66
CA LEU A 402 -2.94 5.55 12.52
C LEU A 402 -4.40 5.59 13.00
N TYR A 403 -5.31 5.11 12.16
CA TYR A 403 -6.66 4.73 12.54
C TYR A 403 -6.78 3.21 12.54
N ILE A 404 -7.24 2.61 13.64
CA ILE A 404 -7.43 1.17 13.74
C ILE A 404 -8.73 0.74 14.41
N VAL A 405 -9.37 -0.27 13.82
CA VAL A 405 -10.55 -0.95 14.35
C VAL A 405 -10.33 -2.45 14.38
N SER A 406 -10.63 -3.07 15.52
CA SER A 406 -10.73 -4.53 15.69
C SER A 406 -12.15 -4.88 16.11
N GLN A 407 -12.83 -5.76 15.37
CA GLN A 407 -14.23 -6.09 15.63
C GLN A 407 -14.65 -7.52 15.28
N TYR A 408 -15.80 -7.93 15.83
CA TYR A 408 -16.47 -9.22 15.54
C TYR A 408 -15.58 -10.45 15.78
N GLY A 409 -14.81 -10.44 16.87
CA GLY A 409 -13.92 -11.54 17.26
C GLY A 409 -12.49 -11.44 16.70
N ALA A 410 -12.16 -10.36 15.98
CA ALA A 410 -10.80 -10.10 15.54
C ALA A 410 -9.84 -9.95 16.72
N SER A 411 -8.61 -10.47 16.56
CA SER A 411 -7.55 -10.33 17.55
C SER A 411 -6.35 -9.63 16.92
N THR A 412 -6.13 -8.39 17.34
CA THR A 412 -5.17 -7.48 16.74
C THR A 412 -4.13 -7.04 17.76
N GLU A 413 -2.85 -7.20 17.44
CA GLU A 413 -1.75 -6.72 18.25
C GLU A 413 -0.87 -5.79 17.41
N ILE A 414 -0.61 -4.61 17.94
CA ILE A 414 0.22 -3.58 17.32
C ILE A 414 1.27 -3.13 18.31
N SER A 415 2.52 -3.12 17.86
CA SER A 415 3.63 -2.70 18.72
C SER A 415 4.72 -1.93 17.99
N ASN A 416 5.61 -1.30 18.76
CA ASN A 416 6.84 -0.65 18.28
C ASN A 416 6.54 0.49 17.29
N ILE A 417 5.67 1.41 17.70
CA ILE A 417 5.31 2.58 16.88
C ILE A 417 5.87 3.85 17.52
N SER A 418 6.48 4.70 16.70
CA SER A 418 6.81 6.08 17.02
C SER A 418 5.89 7.02 16.25
N LEU A 419 5.29 7.99 16.93
CA LEU A 419 4.46 9.02 16.32
C LEU A 419 4.90 10.39 16.80
N SER A 420 5.26 11.25 15.86
CA SER A 420 5.67 12.62 16.13
C SER A 420 4.89 13.63 15.30
N ASN A 421 4.58 14.79 15.89
CA ASN A 421 3.89 15.89 15.22
C ASN A 421 2.51 15.55 14.64
N GLY A 422 1.88 14.48 15.10
CA GLY A 422 0.60 14.03 14.56
C GLY A 422 -0.54 14.98 14.92
N ASN A 423 -1.47 15.22 13.98
CA ASN A 423 -2.61 16.10 14.20
C ASN A 423 -3.93 15.52 13.69
N ALA A 424 -4.93 15.44 14.56
CA ALA A 424 -6.27 14.97 14.19
C ALA A 424 -7.38 15.59 15.03
N GLN A 425 -8.66 15.45 14.64
CA GLN A 425 -9.74 15.94 15.49
C GLN A 425 -9.88 15.11 16.78
N ASN A 426 -9.60 13.81 16.70
CA ASN A 426 -9.42 12.91 17.84
C ASN A 426 -8.22 11.99 17.59
N GLY A 427 -7.42 11.71 18.61
CA GLY A 427 -6.26 10.83 18.48
C GLY A 427 -5.21 11.44 17.58
N GLY A 428 -4.53 12.52 17.99
CA GLY A 428 -3.56 13.20 17.13
C GLY A 428 -2.46 12.28 16.58
N GLY A 429 -2.14 11.19 17.28
CA GLY A 429 -1.33 10.09 16.75
C GLY A 429 -2.19 8.89 16.32
N ILE A 430 -2.89 8.26 17.26
CA ILE A 430 -3.66 7.03 17.02
C ILE A 430 -5.11 7.20 17.44
N TYR A 431 -6.02 6.74 16.59
CA TYR A 431 -7.41 6.44 16.97
C TYR A 431 -7.60 4.92 16.98
N ALA A 432 -7.89 4.35 18.14
CA ALA A 432 -7.98 2.92 18.37
C ALA A 432 -9.35 2.52 18.92
N LEU A 433 -10.03 1.64 18.19
CA LEU A 433 -11.36 1.15 18.53
C LEU A 433 -11.37 -0.38 18.60
N SER A 434 -11.83 -0.91 19.73
CA SER A 434 -12.21 -2.31 19.88
C SER A 434 -13.72 -2.39 20.06
N GLN A 435 -14.42 -3.18 19.23
CA GLN A 435 -15.87 -3.31 19.35
C GLN A 435 -16.43 -4.69 19.02
N GLU A 436 -17.61 -5.00 19.54
CA GLU A 436 -18.34 -6.25 19.28
C GLU A 436 -17.46 -7.51 19.31
N GLN A 437 -16.90 -7.88 20.48
CA GLN A 437 -15.99 -9.03 20.67
C GLN A 437 -14.58 -8.85 20.06
N GLY A 438 -14.25 -7.68 19.53
CA GLY A 438 -12.88 -7.37 19.09
C GLY A 438 -11.89 -7.40 20.25
N ASN A 439 -10.66 -7.80 19.96
CA ASN A 439 -9.51 -7.66 20.86
C ASN A 439 -8.45 -6.82 20.13
N LEU A 440 -8.04 -5.72 20.76
CA LEU A 440 -6.97 -4.85 20.26
C LEU A 440 -5.96 -4.61 21.37
N THR A 441 -4.70 -4.90 21.11
CA THR A 441 -3.59 -4.65 22.04
C THR A 441 -2.57 -3.73 21.38
N LEU A 442 -2.27 -2.62 22.06
CA LEU A 442 -1.31 -1.60 21.66
C LEU A 442 -0.11 -1.65 22.62
N MET A 443 1.11 -1.84 22.11
CA MET A 443 2.30 -2.00 22.97
C MET A 443 3.52 -1.21 22.52
N ASN A 444 4.31 -0.71 23.45
CA ASN A 444 5.59 -0.04 23.18
C ASN A 444 5.40 1.11 22.16
N ILE A 445 4.56 2.08 22.51
CA ILE A 445 4.24 3.21 21.63
C ILE A 445 4.81 4.50 22.19
N HIS A 446 5.52 5.25 21.35
CA HIS A 446 6.14 6.51 21.70
C HIS A 446 5.49 7.67 20.95
N PHE A 447 4.91 8.62 21.70
CA PHE A 447 4.28 9.79 21.16
C PHE A 447 5.02 11.07 21.54
N VAL A 448 5.24 11.96 20.56
CA VAL A 448 5.88 13.27 20.77
C VAL A 448 5.11 14.35 20.02
N ARG A 449 4.66 15.38 20.73
CA ARG A 449 4.04 16.58 20.13
C ARG A 449 2.85 16.26 19.21
N CYS A 450 2.07 15.23 19.52
CA CYS A 450 0.78 15.04 18.83
C CYS A 450 -0.31 15.88 19.49
N GLN A 451 -1.26 16.34 18.69
CA GLN A 451 -2.29 17.25 19.17
C GLN A 451 -3.65 17.08 18.49
N THR A 452 -4.70 17.51 19.18
CA THR A 452 -6.03 17.61 18.54
C THR A 452 -6.21 18.93 17.78
N THR A 453 -6.85 18.91 16.62
CA THR A 453 -7.14 20.10 15.79
C THR A 453 -8.49 20.75 16.09
N TYR A 454 -9.45 20.00 16.63
CA TYR A 454 -10.79 20.53 16.94
C TYR A 454 -10.74 21.42 18.18
N THR A 455 -11.28 22.64 18.11
CA THR A 455 -11.28 23.61 19.23
C THR A 455 -12.68 23.98 19.72
N GLY A 456 -13.72 23.28 19.26
CA GLY A 456 -15.10 23.53 19.67
C GLY A 456 -15.49 22.83 20.97
N TRP A 457 -16.62 23.24 21.55
CA TRP A 457 -17.24 22.56 22.68
C TRP A 457 -18.19 21.48 22.18
N ASN A 458 -17.63 20.34 21.79
CA ASN A 458 -18.38 19.12 21.51
C ASN A 458 -17.68 17.95 22.20
N PHE A 459 -18.42 17.20 23.01
CA PHE A 459 -17.91 16.09 23.81
C PHE A 459 -17.41 14.91 22.96
N ASP A 460 -17.83 14.83 21.70
CA ASP A 460 -17.41 13.78 20.76
C ASP A 460 -16.06 14.07 20.07
N TRP A 461 -15.49 15.27 20.24
CA TRP A 461 -14.34 15.76 19.48
C TRP A 461 -13.29 16.44 20.37
N GLY A 462 -12.06 16.59 19.88
CA GLY A 462 -10.99 17.27 20.59
C GLY A 462 -10.40 16.44 21.73
N SER A 463 -10.43 15.11 21.61
CA SER A 463 -10.03 14.19 22.66
C SER A 463 -8.85 13.31 22.24
N GLY A 464 -7.97 13.00 23.21
CA GLY A 464 -6.80 12.14 23.01
C GLY A 464 -5.77 12.82 22.14
N GLY A 465 -5.02 13.78 22.70
CA GLY A 465 -4.02 14.55 21.94
C GLY A 465 -3.04 13.66 21.18
N CYS A 466 -2.70 12.50 21.73
CA CYS A 466 -1.99 11.44 21.02
C CYS A 466 -2.85 10.22 20.75
N LEU A 467 -3.45 9.63 21.77
CA LEU A 467 -4.18 8.37 21.67
C LEU A 467 -5.63 8.56 22.08
N TYR A 468 -6.54 8.23 21.17
CA TYR A 468 -7.95 8.03 21.46
C TYR A 468 -8.21 6.51 21.51
N ALA A 469 -8.38 5.98 22.72
CA ALA A 469 -8.57 4.55 22.98
C ALA A 469 -10.01 4.30 23.44
N ARG A 470 -10.78 3.56 22.64
CA ARG A 470 -12.19 3.29 22.91
C ARG A 470 -12.51 1.80 22.78
N SER A 471 -13.15 1.25 23.81
CA SER A 471 -13.63 -0.13 23.85
C SER A 471 -15.14 -0.16 24.06
N VAL A 472 -15.90 -0.77 23.15
CA VAL A 472 -17.38 -0.73 23.16
C VAL A 472 -18.00 -2.07 22.82
N GLY A 473 -19.02 -2.49 23.57
CA GLY A 473 -19.83 -3.65 23.22
C GLY A 473 -19.29 -4.95 23.81
N GLU A 474 -20.12 -5.98 23.71
CA GLU A 474 -19.96 -7.21 24.49
C GLU A 474 -18.62 -7.91 24.23
N ASN A 475 -17.91 -8.29 25.30
CA ASN A 475 -16.64 -9.01 25.25
C ASN A 475 -15.52 -8.32 24.45
N SER A 476 -15.66 -7.04 24.13
CA SER A 476 -14.60 -6.29 23.46
C SER A 476 -13.50 -5.93 24.45
N ILE A 477 -12.25 -6.08 24.05
CA ILE A 477 -11.08 -5.79 24.88
C ILE A 477 -10.17 -4.84 24.12
N LEU A 478 -9.77 -3.75 24.76
CA LEU A 478 -8.69 -2.89 24.30
C LEU A 478 -7.64 -2.83 25.41
N THR A 479 -6.40 -3.14 25.08
CA THR A 479 -5.28 -3.09 26.02
C THR A 479 -4.21 -2.14 25.51
N VAL A 480 -3.70 -1.27 26.38
CA VAL A 480 -2.55 -0.40 26.10
C VAL A 480 -1.46 -0.71 27.10
N ILE A 481 -0.27 -1.08 26.63
CA ILE A 481 0.87 -1.49 27.45
C ILE A 481 2.11 -0.70 27.03
N ASN A 482 2.85 -0.13 27.99
CA ASN A 482 4.11 0.58 27.70
C ASN A 482 3.95 1.70 26.66
N ALA A 483 3.54 2.89 27.11
CA ALA A 483 3.36 4.03 26.22
C ALA A 483 3.90 5.32 26.84
N THR A 484 4.55 6.14 26.02
CA THR A 484 5.09 7.45 26.45
C THR A 484 4.44 8.57 25.66
N PHE A 485 4.09 9.66 26.34
CA PHE A 485 3.42 10.82 25.80
C PHE A 485 4.21 12.06 26.20
N HIS A 486 4.81 12.75 25.23
CA HIS A 486 5.62 13.94 25.47
C HIS A 486 5.05 15.15 24.72
N GLU A 487 4.87 16.26 25.43
CA GLU A 487 4.47 17.56 24.85
C GLU A 487 3.16 17.48 24.05
N SER A 488 2.26 16.59 24.47
CA SER A 488 0.99 16.30 23.80
C SER A 488 -0.11 17.24 24.24
N SER A 489 -1.05 17.59 23.34
CA SER A 489 -2.15 18.47 23.73
C SER A 489 -3.51 18.10 23.13
N SER A 490 -4.56 18.30 23.91
CA SER A 490 -5.93 18.25 23.41
C SER A 490 -6.71 19.49 23.84
N SER A 491 -7.72 19.87 23.05
CA SER A 491 -8.58 21.01 23.41
C SER A 491 -9.56 20.65 24.53
N ASN A 492 -10.07 19.41 24.53
CA ASN A 492 -11.15 19.00 25.41
C ASN A 492 -10.69 18.00 26.46
N MET A 493 -10.30 16.78 26.08
CA MET A 493 -10.08 15.69 27.04
C MET A 493 -8.82 14.89 26.74
N GLY A 494 -8.02 14.62 27.77
CA GLY A 494 -6.88 13.70 27.67
C GLY A 494 -5.76 14.24 26.78
N GLY A 495 -4.83 15.00 27.34
CA GLY A 495 -3.80 15.67 26.55
C GLY A 495 -2.84 14.69 25.88
N GLY A 496 -2.53 13.58 26.56
CA GLY A 496 -1.91 12.40 25.94
C GLY A 496 -2.96 11.37 25.51
N LEU A 497 -3.79 10.94 26.46
CA LEU A 497 -4.69 9.79 26.30
C LEU A 497 -6.14 10.11 26.67
N TYR A 498 -7.06 9.82 25.75
CA TYR A 498 -8.47 9.65 26.05
C TYR A 498 -8.82 8.16 26.07
N ALA A 499 -9.27 7.66 27.22
CA ALA A 499 -9.58 6.26 27.46
C ALA A 499 -11.06 6.10 27.79
N GLN A 500 -11.81 5.41 26.94
CA GLN A 500 -13.25 5.20 27.12
C GLN A 500 -13.64 3.72 27.05
N GLN A 501 -14.36 3.28 28.08
CA GLN A 501 -14.99 1.97 28.15
C GLN A 501 -16.52 2.13 28.16
N SER A 502 -17.22 1.35 27.33
CA SER A 502 -18.69 1.26 27.39
C SER A 502 -19.27 -0.12 27.03
N SER A 503 -20.48 -0.40 27.52
CA SER A 503 -21.32 -1.55 27.11
C SER A 503 -20.65 -2.93 27.26
N GLN A 504 -20.38 -3.36 28.50
CA GLN A 504 -19.79 -4.68 28.84
C GLN A 504 -18.36 -4.93 28.32
N SER A 505 -17.72 -3.94 27.71
CA SER A 505 -16.35 -4.03 27.23
C SER A 505 -15.30 -3.86 28.33
N GLN A 506 -14.06 -4.16 28.01
CA GLN A 506 -12.90 -3.97 28.88
C GLN A 506 -11.90 -3.02 28.21
N LEU A 507 -11.38 -2.08 28.99
CA LEU A 507 -10.23 -1.26 28.60
C LEU A 507 -9.18 -1.38 29.70
N VAL A 508 -8.00 -1.86 29.35
CA VAL A 508 -6.91 -2.12 30.30
C VAL A 508 -5.70 -1.29 29.92
N LEU A 509 -5.25 -0.43 30.83
CA LEU A 509 -4.04 0.37 30.70
C LEU A 509 -3.00 -0.19 31.66
N SER A 510 -1.83 -0.61 31.14
CA SER A 510 -0.82 -1.27 31.97
C SER A 510 0.64 -1.08 31.56
N GLY A 511 1.55 -1.68 32.32
CA GLY A 511 2.99 -1.54 32.13
C GLY A 511 3.49 -0.17 32.56
N ILE A 512 4.43 0.40 31.80
CA ILE A 512 4.98 1.73 32.06
C ILE A 512 4.24 2.77 31.23
N LEU A 513 3.51 3.69 31.86
CA LEU A 513 2.83 4.78 31.17
C LEU A 513 3.40 6.12 31.64
N LEU A 514 3.99 6.87 30.71
CA LEU A 514 4.66 8.13 31.02
C LEU A 514 3.99 9.29 30.29
N PHE A 515 3.50 10.27 31.03
CA PHE A 515 2.90 11.49 30.50
C PHE A 515 3.74 12.68 30.95
N VAL A 516 4.38 13.39 30.03
CA VAL A 516 5.28 14.51 30.32
C VAL A 516 4.84 15.73 29.53
N ASP A 517 4.61 16.84 30.23
CA ASP A 517 4.23 18.13 29.66
C ASP A 517 2.95 18.09 28.81
N CYS A 518 2.05 17.15 29.11
CA CYS A 518 0.76 17.01 28.42
C CYS A 518 -0.28 18.03 28.91
N GLN A 519 -1.15 18.51 28.01
CA GLN A 519 -2.12 19.57 28.32
C GLN A 519 -3.51 19.28 27.74
N ALA A 520 -4.57 19.54 28.51
CA ALA A 520 -5.95 19.39 28.04
C ALA A 520 -6.96 20.30 28.75
N GLY A 521 -8.18 20.40 28.20
CA GLY A 521 -9.31 20.96 28.95
C GLY A 521 -9.58 20.20 30.26
N ASN A 522 -9.63 18.87 30.22
CA ASN A 522 -9.73 17.97 31.36
C ASN A 522 -8.79 16.78 31.19
N GLY A 523 -8.10 16.37 32.25
CA GLY A 523 -7.16 15.25 32.20
C GLY A 523 -5.91 15.61 31.40
N GLY A 524 -5.02 16.43 31.95
CA GLY A 524 -3.89 16.99 31.20
C GLY A 524 -3.00 15.89 30.61
N GLY A 525 -2.74 14.82 31.35
CA GLY A 525 -2.16 13.58 30.81
C GLY A 525 -3.24 12.65 30.24
N MET A 526 -4.21 12.27 31.08
CA MET A 526 -5.20 11.26 30.75
C MET A 526 -6.61 11.65 31.18
N PHE A 527 -7.59 11.37 30.31
CA PHE A 527 -9.01 11.37 30.64
C PHE A 527 -9.55 9.95 30.53
N ALA A 528 -10.14 9.45 31.62
CA ALA A 528 -10.61 8.08 31.79
C ALA A 528 -12.13 8.07 32.02
N GLN A 529 -12.88 7.40 31.14
CA GLN A 529 -14.33 7.30 31.24
C GLN A 529 -14.81 5.85 31.20
N SER A 530 -15.72 5.50 32.12
CA SER A 530 -16.41 4.21 32.13
C SER A 530 -17.93 4.42 32.20
N THR A 531 -18.68 3.77 31.31
CA THR A 531 -20.15 3.87 31.21
C THR A 531 -20.78 2.49 30.99
N ASN A 532 -22.01 2.28 31.49
CA ASN A 532 -22.87 1.11 31.25
C ASN A 532 -22.32 -0.25 31.76
N SER A 533 -23.12 -0.92 32.60
CA SER A 533 -22.72 -2.05 33.46
C SER A 533 -22.29 -3.35 32.80
N ASN A 534 -21.36 -4.01 33.51
CA ASN A 534 -20.71 -5.32 33.37
C ASN A 534 -19.29 -5.29 32.75
N GLY A 535 -18.88 -4.16 32.19
CA GLY A 535 -17.52 -3.92 31.73
C GLY A 535 -16.64 -3.27 32.81
N PHE A 536 -15.37 -3.04 32.50
CA PHE A 536 -14.48 -2.26 33.38
C PHE A 536 -13.36 -1.54 32.64
N LEU A 537 -12.99 -0.37 33.17
CA LEU A 537 -11.77 0.35 32.85
C LEU A 537 -10.74 0.07 33.94
N GLU A 538 -9.68 -0.66 33.64
CA GLU A 538 -8.57 -0.89 34.57
C GLU A 538 -7.36 -0.04 34.22
N ILE A 539 -6.87 0.71 35.19
CA ILE A 539 -5.62 1.49 35.15
C ILE A 539 -4.67 0.84 36.14
N ASN A 540 -3.64 0.17 35.64
CA ASN A 540 -2.79 -0.68 36.46
C ASN A 540 -1.36 -0.76 35.92
N GLY A 541 -0.41 -0.11 36.57
CA GLY A 541 1.00 -0.20 36.17
C GLY A 541 1.87 0.77 36.95
N ASP A 542 3.07 1.04 36.40
CA ASP A 542 3.96 2.12 36.84
C ASP A 542 3.67 3.35 35.97
N ILE A 543 2.84 4.25 36.50
CA ILE A 543 2.32 5.40 35.75
C ILE A 543 2.87 6.68 36.35
N LEU A 544 3.48 7.52 35.52
CA LEU A 544 3.98 8.84 35.89
C LEU A 544 3.29 9.92 35.07
N PHE A 545 2.69 10.88 35.76
CA PHE A 545 2.25 12.15 35.21
C PHE A 545 3.21 13.24 35.68
N GLN A 546 3.94 13.84 34.75
CA GLN A 546 4.90 14.90 35.03
C GLN A 546 4.51 16.19 34.31
N ASN A 547 4.39 17.28 35.06
CA ASN A 547 4.10 18.63 34.55
C ASN A 547 2.82 18.75 33.70
N CYS A 548 1.89 17.79 33.82
CA CYS A 548 0.65 17.82 33.06
C CYS A 548 -0.31 18.92 33.56
N ARG A 549 -1.07 19.52 32.65
CA ARG A 549 -1.93 20.68 32.96
C ARG A 549 -3.35 20.57 32.41
N SER A 550 -4.34 20.97 33.20
CA SER A 550 -5.73 21.05 32.75
C SER A 550 -6.62 21.94 33.62
N ASN A 551 -7.93 22.05 33.33
CA ASN A 551 -8.88 22.68 34.25
C ASN A 551 -9.31 21.74 35.39
N GLY A 552 -9.40 20.44 35.10
CA GLY A 552 -9.71 19.40 36.07
C GLY A 552 -8.80 18.19 35.85
N GLY A 553 -8.15 17.70 36.92
CA GLY A 553 -7.24 16.56 36.84
C GLY A 553 -6.01 16.88 36.01
N GLY A 554 -5.02 17.57 36.59
CA GLY A 554 -3.84 18.01 35.84
C GLY A 554 -3.09 16.82 35.22
N GLY A 555 -2.92 15.74 35.97
CA GLY A 555 -2.50 14.45 35.44
C GLY A 555 -3.66 13.62 34.91
N LEU A 556 -4.62 13.28 35.77
CA LEU A 556 -5.69 12.32 35.50
C LEU A 556 -7.08 12.87 35.82
N TYR A 557 -8.00 12.81 34.86
CA TYR A 557 -9.43 13.01 35.08
C TYR A 557 -10.19 11.69 34.95
N ILE A 558 -11.04 11.36 35.91
CA ILE A 558 -11.88 10.15 35.88
C ILE A 558 -13.35 10.56 35.85
N ASP A 559 -14.12 10.01 34.93
CA ASP A 559 -15.58 10.13 34.85
C ASP A 559 -16.21 8.74 34.86
N SER A 560 -16.61 8.29 36.05
CA SER A 560 -17.35 7.04 36.20
C SER A 560 -18.85 7.34 36.19
N GLN A 561 -19.52 6.90 35.11
CA GLN A 561 -20.95 7.10 34.90
C GLN A 561 -21.74 5.81 35.18
N GLU A 562 -23.04 5.82 34.88
CA GLU A 562 -24.04 4.76 35.12
C GLU A 562 -23.51 3.32 35.09
N ALA A 563 -23.30 2.77 36.29
CA ALA A 563 -22.83 1.40 36.49
C ALA A 563 -21.51 1.04 35.78
N GLY A 564 -20.74 2.06 35.37
CA GLY A 564 -19.37 1.93 34.88
C GLY A 564 -18.42 1.67 36.04
N HIS A 565 -17.48 0.76 35.86
CA HIS A 565 -16.54 0.34 36.89
C HIS A 565 -15.11 0.75 36.48
N THR A 566 -14.56 1.74 37.16
CA THR A 566 -13.15 2.13 37.01
C THR A 566 -12.33 1.55 38.17
N ILE A 567 -11.22 0.89 37.84
CA ILE A 567 -10.34 0.23 38.79
C ILE A 567 -8.94 0.83 38.64
N ILE A 568 -8.39 1.33 39.73
CA ILE A 568 -7.03 1.87 39.79
C ILE A 568 -6.19 1.00 40.72
N LYS A 569 -5.07 0.51 40.19
CA LYS A 569 -4.08 -0.36 40.86
C LYS A 569 -2.68 0.06 40.44
N GLY A 570 -1.68 -0.55 41.06
CA GLY A 570 -0.28 -0.28 40.74
C GLY A 570 0.25 1.00 41.39
N LYS A 571 1.33 1.53 40.83
CA LYS A 571 2.05 2.70 41.34
C LYS A 571 1.78 3.88 40.41
N ILE A 572 1.08 4.90 40.92
CA ILE A 572 0.76 6.10 40.16
C ILE A 572 1.36 7.32 40.84
N GLU A 573 2.21 8.03 40.11
CA GLU A 573 2.93 9.21 40.58
C GLU A 573 2.47 10.46 39.80
N PHE A 574 2.20 11.54 40.53
CA PHE A 574 1.93 12.86 39.98
C PHE A 574 3.05 13.81 40.42
N ASP A 575 3.78 14.37 39.48
CA ASP A 575 4.92 15.27 39.71
C ASP A 575 4.67 16.60 38.99
N GLY A 576 4.52 17.69 39.74
CA GLY A 576 4.33 19.03 39.15
C GLY A 576 3.05 19.23 38.33
N CYS A 577 2.03 18.37 38.46
CA CYS A 577 0.77 18.52 37.73
C CYS A 577 -0.09 19.68 38.29
N VAL A 578 -0.73 20.43 37.38
CA VAL A 578 -1.49 21.65 37.73
C VAL A 578 -2.90 21.61 37.16
N ALA A 579 -3.91 21.86 38.00
CA ALA A 579 -5.28 22.08 37.56
C ALA A 579 -6.08 22.93 38.54
N SER A 580 -7.15 23.56 38.05
CA SER A 580 -8.09 24.32 38.88
C SER A 580 -8.86 23.41 39.86
N HIS A 581 -9.08 22.15 39.48
CA HIS A 581 -9.68 21.14 40.34
C HIS A 581 -8.85 19.86 40.30
N GLY A 582 -8.19 19.50 41.40
CA GLY A 582 -7.39 18.28 41.48
C GLY A 582 -6.11 18.32 40.63
N GLY A 583 -5.05 18.95 41.16
CA GLY A 583 -3.76 19.14 40.45
C GLY A 583 -3.19 17.84 39.88
N GLY A 584 -3.09 16.78 40.69
CA GLY A 584 -2.75 15.44 40.19
C GLY A 584 -3.94 14.73 39.55
N MET A 585 -4.99 14.52 40.33
CA MET A 585 -6.17 13.73 39.93
C MET A 585 -7.47 14.43 40.30
N TYR A 586 -8.46 14.35 39.40
CA TYR A 586 -9.86 14.73 39.67
C TYR A 586 -10.79 13.59 39.27
N ALA A 587 -11.64 13.15 40.19
CA ALA A 587 -12.62 12.10 39.94
C ALA A 587 -14.03 12.69 40.05
N LYS A 588 -14.80 12.55 38.97
CA LYS A 588 -16.20 12.92 38.88
C LYS A 588 -17.06 11.68 38.82
N TYR A 589 -18.22 11.81 39.43
CA TYR A 589 -19.30 10.85 39.36
C TYR A 589 -20.52 11.51 38.72
N SER A 590 -21.03 10.91 37.63
CA SER A 590 -22.16 11.45 36.87
C SER A 590 -23.32 10.45 36.88
N ILE A 591 -24.52 10.88 37.31
CA ILE A 591 -25.75 10.07 37.34
C ILE A 591 -26.73 10.68 36.32
N TYR A 592 -27.05 9.99 35.22
CA TYR A 592 -28.09 10.44 34.27
C TYR A 592 -29.41 9.62 34.41
N TYR A 593 -29.33 8.35 34.83
CA TYR A 593 -30.43 7.44 35.17
C TYR A 593 -30.17 6.67 36.47
N SER A 594 -31.13 5.87 36.95
CA SER A 594 -31.12 5.17 38.25
C SER A 594 -30.10 4.01 38.31
N GLY A 595 -28.81 4.33 38.23
CA GLY A 595 -27.70 3.39 38.32
C GLY A 595 -26.42 4.15 38.68
N GLY A 596 -25.72 3.69 39.71
CA GLY A 596 -24.49 4.31 40.17
C GLY A 596 -23.24 3.64 39.60
N GLY A 597 -22.19 4.38 39.24
CA GLY A 597 -20.86 3.83 38.89
C GLY A 597 -20.02 3.44 40.13
N ILE A 598 -18.89 2.77 39.90
CA ILE A 598 -17.96 2.34 40.94
C ILE A 598 -16.54 2.78 40.56
N LEU A 599 -15.87 3.50 41.46
CA LEU A 599 -14.44 3.76 41.42
C LEU A 599 -13.76 2.98 42.54
N THR A 600 -12.87 2.04 42.20
CA THR A 600 -12.06 1.28 43.16
C THR A 600 -10.61 1.68 43.03
N ILE A 601 -9.98 2.11 44.13
CA ILE A 601 -8.56 2.45 44.18
C ILE A 601 -7.89 1.50 45.18
N SER A 602 -6.87 0.77 44.74
CA SER A 602 -6.19 -0.27 45.53
C SER A 602 -4.68 -0.36 45.29
N GLY A 603 -4.04 0.76 44.92
CA GLY A 603 -2.60 0.88 44.67
C GLY A 603 -1.94 2.06 45.39
N ASP A 604 -0.66 2.26 45.12
CA ASP A 604 0.15 3.35 45.67
C ASP A 604 -0.05 4.63 44.85
N LEU A 605 -0.74 5.61 45.44
CA LEU A 605 -0.90 6.94 44.86
C LEU A 605 0.06 7.92 45.54
N THR A 606 1.01 8.47 44.78
CA THR A 606 1.98 9.45 45.27
C THR A 606 1.80 10.78 44.53
N CYS A 607 1.73 11.87 45.28
CA CYS A 607 1.69 13.23 44.73
C CYS A 607 2.90 14.01 45.22
N ILE A 608 3.75 14.45 44.30
CA ILE A 608 4.94 15.28 44.53
C ILE A 608 4.55 16.71 44.14
N CYS A 609 4.10 17.47 45.15
CA CYS A 609 3.73 18.86 44.96
C CYS A 609 4.94 19.77 45.21
N GLU A 610 5.34 20.56 44.21
CA GLU A 610 6.07 21.79 44.48
C GLU A 610 5.07 22.88 44.92
N PHE A 611 5.29 23.45 46.10
CA PHE A 611 4.42 24.49 46.65
C PHE A 611 4.61 25.80 45.86
N GLN A 612 3.88 25.99 44.76
CA GLN A 612 3.79 27.30 44.11
C GLN A 612 2.78 28.15 44.87
N SER A 613 3.29 28.98 45.77
CA SER A 613 2.50 29.91 46.56
C SER A 613 1.94 31.05 45.72
N THR A 614 0.83 30.85 45.00
CA THR A 614 -0.09 31.95 44.64
C THR A 614 -1.50 31.44 44.32
N SER A 615 -2.47 32.01 45.04
CA SER A 615 -3.92 32.09 44.83
C SER A 615 -4.82 30.85 45.07
N THR A 616 -5.45 30.91 46.25
CA THR A 616 -6.83 30.50 46.63
C THR A 616 -7.23 29.04 46.49
N LEU A 617 -7.36 28.37 47.66
CA LEU A 617 -8.19 27.19 47.87
C LEU A 617 -9.62 27.42 47.38
N ASN A 618 -10.11 26.53 46.52
CA ASN A 618 -11.46 25.95 46.58
C ASN A 618 -11.46 24.60 45.85
#